data_AF-A0A7X4FRV2-F1
#
_entry.id   AF-A0A7X4FRV2-F1
#
_cell.length_a   1.000
_cell.length_b   1.000
_cell.length_c   1.000
_cell.angle_alpha   90.00
_cell.angle_beta   90.00
_cell.angle_gamma   90.00
#
_symmetry.space_group_name_H-M   'P 1'
#
loop_
_entity.id
_entity.type
_entity.pdbx_description
1 polymer ?
#
loop_
_entity_poly.entity_id
_entity_poly.type
_entity_poly.pdbx_seq_one_letter_code
_entity_poly.pdbx_strand_id
1 'polypeptide(L)'
;MIDRFVDPYYLLLLLLLPPLAWWYATRAERSLGAVRYPVVDRLVRADRRRTGRWRHVPFGLRILALALLLIAFARPQTGVTAENVATDGIDIVLVLDLSSSMLAQDLEPNRIGAAREAAASFVRRRPNDRIGLVVFAGEAFTQAPLTLDHRVVTTLIEEL
;
A
#
# COMPACT_ATOMS: atom_id res chain seq x y z
N MET A 1 6.44 5.98 -8.76
CA MET A 1 7.70 6.37 -8.07
C MET A 1 7.91 5.31 -6.99
N ILE A 2 9.13 4.95 -6.59
CA ILE A 2 9.30 4.02 -5.45
C ILE A 2 9.08 4.88 -4.20
N ASP A 3 7.95 4.67 -3.54
CA ASP A 3 7.47 5.59 -2.49
C ASP A 3 7.98 5.13 -1.11
N ARG A 4 8.30 3.83 -0.96
CA ARG A 4 8.86 3.27 0.28
C ARG A 4 9.64 1.97 0.07
N PHE A 5 10.62 1.75 0.94
CA PHE A 5 11.24 0.45 1.19
C PHE A 5 10.79 -0.02 2.57
N VAL A 6 10.27 -1.25 2.66
CA VAL A 6 9.78 -1.80 3.94
C VAL A 6 10.95 -2.11 4.88
N ASP A 7 12.06 -2.58 4.31
CA ASP A 7 13.22 -3.07 5.05
C ASP A 7 14.51 -2.41 4.51
N PRO A 8 14.72 -1.10 4.74
CA PRO A 8 15.83 -0.36 4.13
C PRO A 8 17.21 -0.81 4.63
N TYR A 9 17.29 -1.52 5.75
CA TYR A 9 18.54 -2.01 6.33
C TYR A 9 19.28 -3.01 5.40
N TYR A 10 18.57 -3.72 4.52
CA TYR A 10 19.22 -4.58 3.52
C TYR A 10 20.06 -3.80 2.51
N LEU A 11 19.78 -2.50 2.29
CA LEU A 11 20.61 -1.65 1.44
C LEU A 11 21.99 -1.40 2.05
N LEU A 12 22.15 -1.48 3.38
CA LEU A 12 23.45 -1.35 4.03
C LEU A 12 24.40 -2.50 3.66
N LEU A 13 23.87 -3.70 3.35
CA LEU A 13 24.70 -4.80 2.86
C LEU A 13 25.33 -4.51 1.49
N LEU A 14 24.81 -3.56 0.72
CA LEU A 14 25.42 -3.13 -0.53
C LEU A 14 26.82 -2.53 -0.29
N LEU A 15 27.06 -1.94 0.89
CA LEU A 15 28.36 -1.41 1.29
C LEU A 15 29.44 -2.50 1.47
N LEU A 16 29.05 -3.78 1.55
CA LEU A 16 29.98 -4.90 1.60
C LEU A 16 30.49 -5.33 0.21
N LEU A 17 29.88 -4.86 -0.89
CA LEU A 17 30.34 -5.17 -2.25
C LEU A 17 31.70 -4.54 -2.61
N PRO A 18 31.98 -3.25 -2.31
CA PRO A 18 33.29 -2.64 -2.55
C PRO A 18 34.46 -3.33 -1.86
N PRO A 19 34.41 -3.68 -0.55
CA PRO A 19 35.51 -4.41 0.09
C PRO A 19 35.66 -5.83 -0.46
N LEU A 20 34.58 -6.49 -0.89
CA LEU A 20 34.65 -7.80 -1.56
C LEU A 20 35.33 -7.70 -2.93
N ALA A 21 35.03 -6.65 -3.70
CA ALA A 21 35.68 -6.35 -4.98
C ALA A 21 37.16 -5.99 -4.79
N TRP A 22 37.50 -5.19 -3.78
CA TRP A 22 38.88 -4.89 -3.39
C TRP A 22 39.64 -6.16 -2.99
N TRP A 23 39.05 -6.99 -2.13
CA TRP A 23 39.65 -8.26 -1.71
C TRP A 23 39.90 -9.18 -2.92
N TYR A 24 38.94 -9.26 -3.84
CA TYR A 24 39.12 -10.00 -5.08
C TYR A 24 40.24 -9.41 -5.95
N ALA A 25 40.33 -8.09 -6.13
CA ALA A 25 41.39 -7.45 -6.91
C ALA A 25 42.79 -7.72 -6.32
N THR A 26 42.95 -7.48 -5.02
CA THR A 26 44.22 -7.70 -4.30
C THR A 26 44.63 -9.17 -4.21
N ARG A 27 43.66 -10.11 -4.22
CA ARG A 27 43.94 -11.55 -4.19
C ARG A 27 44.09 -12.17 -5.58
N ALA A 28 43.42 -11.62 -6.60
CA ALA A 28 43.57 -11.99 -8.00
C ALA A 28 44.97 -11.70 -8.55
N GLU A 29 45.65 -10.70 -7.97
CA GLU A 29 47.06 -10.43 -8.21
C GLU A 29 47.96 -11.41 -7.44
N ARG A 30 47.60 -11.77 -6.19
CA ARG A 30 48.36 -12.74 -5.36
C ARG A 30 48.21 -14.20 -5.79
N SER A 31 47.13 -14.58 -6.49
CA SER A 31 46.95 -15.91 -7.07
C SER A 31 47.78 -16.14 -8.35
N LEU A 32 48.61 -15.16 -8.74
CA LEU A 32 49.75 -15.38 -9.65
C LEU A 32 50.98 -15.90 -8.89
N GLY A 33 50.82 -16.35 -7.64
CA GLY A 33 51.74 -17.27 -6.97
C GLY A 33 51.89 -18.55 -7.79
N ALA A 34 53.01 -18.63 -8.50
CA ALA A 34 53.27 -19.58 -9.56
C ALA A 34 53.27 -21.04 -9.07
N VAL A 35 52.30 -21.84 -9.52
CA VAL A 35 52.57 -23.27 -9.73
C VAL A 35 53.26 -23.37 -11.10
N ARG A 36 54.60 -23.34 -11.08
CA ARG A 36 55.43 -23.49 -12.30
C ARG A 36 55.34 -24.94 -12.78
N TYR A 37 54.51 -25.20 -13.80
CA TYR A 37 54.62 -26.40 -14.62
C TYR A 37 55.38 -26.05 -15.92
N PRO A 38 56.60 -26.57 -16.15
CA PRO A 38 57.44 -26.18 -17.29
C PRO A 38 56.84 -26.47 -18.68
N VAL A 39 55.87 -27.38 -18.78
CA VAL A 39 55.32 -27.86 -20.06
C VAL A 39 54.09 -27.07 -20.54
N VAL A 40 53.37 -26.39 -19.64
CA VAL A 40 52.15 -25.61 -19.98
C VAL A 40 52.41 -24.12 -20.18
N ASP A 41 53.63 -23.65 -19.93
CA ASP A 41 53.95 -22.22 -19.92
C ASP A 41 53.83 -21.56 -21.31
N ARG A 42 53.92 -22.33 -22.42
CA ARG A 42 53.67 -21.83 -23.78
C ARG A 42 52.19 -21.79 -24.15
N LEU A 43 51.38 -22.74 -23.68
CA LEU A 43 49.93 -22.78 -23.89
C LEU A 43 49.22 -21.70 -23.06
N VAL A 44 49.64 -21.51 -21.80
CA VAL A 44 49.10 -20.50 -20.89
C VAL A 44 49.44 -19.08 -21.35
N ARG A 45 50.59 -18.85 -21.98
CA ARG A 45 50.96 -17.53 -22.54
C ARG A 45 50.13 -17.13 -23.76
N ALA A 46 49.70 -18.11 -24.59
CA ALA A 46 48.82 -17.86 -25.73
C ALA A 46 47.39 -17.54 -25.29
N ASP A 47 46.90 -18.22 -24.25
CA ASP A 47 45.56 -18.00 -23.71
C ASP A 47 45.47 -16.70 -22.88
N ARG A 48 46.48 -16.40 -22.05
CA ARG A 48 46.55 -15.16 -21.23
C ARG A 48 46.36 -13.86 -22.03
N ARG A 49 46.78 -13.82 -23.30
CA ARG A 49 46.65 -12.62 -24.16
C ARG A 49 45.23 -12.38 -24.66
N ARG A 50 44.38 -13.43 -24.74
CA ARG A 50 42.97 -13.31 -25.17
C ARG A 50 41.97 -13.31 -24.02
N THR A 51 42.26 -14.02 -22.92
CA THR A 51 41.30 -14.19 -21.82
C THR A 51 41.50 -13.22 -20.65
N GLY A 52 42.57 -12.40 -20.66
CA GLY A 52 42.88 -11.47 -19.56
C GLY A 52 41.76 -10.48 -19.21
N ARG A 53 41.06 -9.95 -20.23
CA ARG A 53 39.96 -8.98 -20.02
C ARG A 53 38.63 -9.64 -19.61
N TRP A 54 38.37 -10.84 -20.13
CA TRP A 54 37.12 -11.58 -19.88
C TRP A 54 37.14 -12.37 -18.57
N ARG A 55 38.33 -12.57 -17.97
CA ARG A 55 38.52 -13.25 -16.69
C ARG A 55 37.68 -12.66 -15.54
N HIS A 56 37.38 -11.36 -15.59
CA HIS A 56 36.64 -10.68 -14.53
C HIS A 56 35.13 -10.58 -14.80
N VAL A 57 34.66 -10.94 -16.00
CA VAL A 57 33.25 -10.88 -16.38
C VAL A 57 32.37 -11.77 -15.48
N PRO A 58 32.72 -13.04 -15.18
CA PRO A 58 31.93 -13.86 -14.26
C PRO A 58 31.88 -13.30 -12.83
N PHE A 59 32.94 -12.62 -12.38
CA PHE A 59 32.97 -11.98 -11.07
C PHE A 59 32.06 -10.75 -11.03
N GLY A 60 32.11 -9.89 -12.05
CA GLY A 60 31.21 -8.74 -12.18
C GLY A 60 29.73 -9.16 -12.22
N LEU A 61 29.41 -10.23 -12.95
CA LEU A 61 28.04 -10.79 -12.99
C LEU A 61 27.56 -11.29 -11.62
N ARG A 62 28.45 -11.91 -10.81
CA ARG A 62 28.10 -12.34 -9.45
C ARG A 62 27.81 -11.17 -8.52
N ILE A 63 28.62 -10.10 -8.60
CA ILE A 63 28.39 -8.88 -7.81
C ILE A 63 27.08 -8.21 -8.22
N LEU A 64 26.80 -8.13 -9.53
CA LEU A 64 25.56 -7.57 -10.05
C LEU A 64 24.34 -8.39 -9.59
N ALA A 65 24.40 -9.71 -9.69
CA ALA A 65 23.33 -10.60 -9.21
C ALA A 65 23.08 -10.42 -7.71
N LEU A 66 24.15 -10.31 -6.91
CA LEU A 66 24.03 -10.09 -5.47
C LEU A 66 23.42 -8.71 -5.15
N ALA A 67 23.80 -7.66 -5.89
CA ALA A 67 23.21 -6.33 -5.75
C ALA A 67 21.70 -6.34 -6.07
N LEU A 68 21.30 -7.01 -7.16
CA LEU A 68 19.88 -7.13 -7.53
C LEU A 68 19.08 -7.92 -6.50
N LEU A 69 19.65 -8.99 -5.94
CA LEU A 69 19.01 -9.75 -4.85
C LEU A 69 18.82 -8.89 -3.60
N LEU A 70 19.82 -8.11 -3.20
CA LEU A 70 19.71 -7.20 -2.05
C LEU A 70 18.64 -6.13 -2.27
N ILE A 71 18.55 -5.57 -3.48
CA ILE A 71 17.48 -4.62 -3.85
C ILE A 71 16.11 -5.30 -3.78
N ALA A 72 15.98 -6.54 -4.27
CA ALA A 72 14.74 -7.29 -4.18
C ALA A 72 14.33 -7.58 -2.72
N PHE A 73 15.31 -7.90 -1.86
CA PHE A 73 15.09 -8.10 -0.42
C PHE A 73 14.66 -6.82 0.30
N ALA A 74 15.15 -5.65 -0.12
CA ALA A 74 14.69 -4.37 0.41
C ALA A 74 13.21 -4.07 0.10
N ARG A 75 12.55 -4.91 -0.73
CA ARG A 75 11.12 -4.84 -1.08
C ARG A 75 10.71 -3.43 -1.49
N PRO A 76 11.18 -2.93 -2.65
CA PRO A 76 10.70 -1.67 -3.19
C PRO A 76 9.20 -1.77 -3.44
N GLN A 77 8.42 -0.96 -2.73
CA GLN A 77 6.97 -0.91 -2.91
C GLN A 77 6.59 0.40 -3.57
N THR A 78 5.79 0.27 -4.63
CA THR A 78 5.05 1.38 -5.23
C THR A 78 3.61 1.22 -4.77
N GLY A 79 3.09 2.19 -4.02
CA GLY A 79 1.78 2.03 -3.42
C GLY A 79 1.24 3.35 -2.95
N VAL A 80 -0.06 3.53 -3.17
CA VAL A 80 -0.80 4.64 -2.59
C VAL A 80 -0.71 4.47 -1.08
N THR A 81 0.05 5.33 -0.41
CA THR A 81 -0.06 5.47 1.04
C THR A 81 -1.49 5.91 1.28
N ALA A 82 -2.37 4.97 1.60
CA ALA A 82 -3.66 5.28 2.18
C ALA A 82 -3.34 5.91 3.52
N GLU A 83 -3.16 7.24 3.49
CA GLU A 83 -3.14 8.05 4.69
C GLU A 83 -4.51 7.78 5.32
N ASN A 84 -4.52 6.93 6.35
CA ASN A 84 -5.69 6.73 7.15
C ASN A 84 -5.87 8.05 7.89
N VAL A 85 -6.57 8.99 7.26
CA VAL A 85 -7.10 10.16 7.96
C VAL A 85 -8.03 9.56 9.01
N ALA A 86 -7.54 9.51 10.24
CA ALA A 86 -8.31 9.10 11.40
C ALA A 86 -9.34 10.20 11.62
N THR A 87 -10.44 10.12 10.90
CA THR A 87 -11.53 11.05 11.08
C THR A 87 -12.39 10.54 12.22
N ASP A 88 -12.39 11.27 13.33
CA ASP A 88 -13.27 10.99 14.45
C ASP A 88 -14.73 11.15 13.98
N GLY A 89 -15.47 10.05 14.05
CA GLY A 89 -16.89 9.97 13.77
C GLY A 89 -17.61 9.20 14.87
N ILE A 90 -18.89 9.49 15.07
CA ILE A 90 -19.74 8.78 16.03
C ILE A 90 -20.83 7.98 15.33
N ASP A 91 -21.42 7.03 16.05
CA ASP A 91 -22.56 6.25 15.59
C ASP A 91 -23.86 6.95 15.95
N ILE A 92 -24.70 7.21 14.95
CA ILE A 92 -26.00 7.86 15.12
C ILE A 92 -27.07 6.99 14.52
N VAL A 93 -28.14 6.73 15.28
CA VAL A 93 -29.34 6.06 14.77
C VAL A 93 -30.45 7.10 14.70
N LEU A 94 -30.91 7.39 13.48
CA LEU A 94 -32.10 8.21 13.24
C LEU A 94 -33.33 7.32 13.36
N VAL A 95 -34.30 7.77 14.15
CA VAL A 95 -35.57 7.07 14.35
C VAL A 95 -36.71 7.97 13.86
N LEU A 96 -37.39 7.59 12.78
CA LEU A 96 -38.46 8.36 12.16
C LEU A 96 -39.83 7.73 12.41
N ASP A 97 -40.80 8.55 12.82
CA ASP A 97 -42.20 8.17 12.98
C ASP A 97 -42.93 8.23 11.63
N LEU A 98 -43.62 7.16 11.25
CA LEU A 98 -44.46 7.02 10.05
C LEU A 98 -45.94 6.81 10.40
N SER A 99 -46.34 7.09 11.64
CA SER A 99 -47.73 6.99 12.09
C SER A 99 -48.64 7.97 11.34
N SER A 100 -49.94 7.70 11.33
CA SER A 100 -50.94 8.57 10.71
C SER A 100 -50.91 10.01 11.24
N SER A 101 -50.43 10.23 12.47
CA SER A 101 -50.27 11.56 13.05
C SER A 101 -49.24 12.44 12.32
N MET A 102 -48.32 11.81 11.57
CA MET A 102 -47.28 12.50 10.80
C MET A 102 -47.78 13.02 9.44
N LEU A 103 -49.00 12.69 9.04
CA LEU A 103 -49.68 13.29 7.89
C LEU A 103 -50.30 14.66 8.20
N ALA A 104 -50.22 15.13 9.45
CA ALA A 104 -50.67 16.46 9.83
C ALA A 104 -49.93 17.55 9.02
N GLN A 105 -50.67 18.58 8.61
CA GLN A 105 -50.20 19.70 7.76
C GLN A 105 -49.90 20.97 8.56
N ASP A 106 -49.55 20.83 9.84
CA ASP A 106 -49.07 21.93 10.68
C ASP A 106 -47.62 22.35 10.33
N LEU A 107 -46.96 21.58 9.48
CA LEU A 107 -45.72 21.91 8.78
C LEU A 107 -45.93 21.69 7.28
N GLU A 108 -45.30 22.49 6.43
CA GLU A 108 -45.32 22.27 4.98
C GLU A 108 -44.28 21.21 4.57
N PRO A 109 -44.60 20.26 3.66
CA PRO A 109 -45.95 19.93 3.15
C PRO A 109 -46.81 19.14 4.16
N ASN A 110 -46.18 18.38 5.05
CA ASN A 110 -46.74 17.73 6.23
C ASN A 110 -45.57 17.37 7.17
N ARG A 111 -45.86 16.90 8.40
CA ARG A 111 -44.80 16.56 9.38
C ARG A 111 -43.81 15.54 8.84
N ILE A 112 -44.26 14.51 8.12
CA ILE A 112 -43.36 13.50 7.56
C ILE A 112 -42.44 14.08 6.47
N GLY A 113 -42.98 14.92 5.59
CA GLY A 113 -42.19 15.61 4.56
C GLY A 113 -41.13 16.52 5.17
N ALA A 114 -41.50 17.30 6.20
CA ALA A 114 -40.58 18.15 6.93
C ALA A 114 -39.50 17.32 7.67
N ALA A 115 -39.89 16.21 8.30
CA ALA A 115 -38.96 15.31 9.00
C ALA A 115 -37.96 14.66 8.04
N ARG A 116 -38.42 14.20 6.87
CA ARG A 116 -37.59 13.66 5.80
C ARG A 116 -36.54 14.66 5.33
N GLU A 117 -36.94 15.89 5.05
CA GLU A 117 -36.01 16.94 4.61
C GLU A 117 -34.98 17.28 5.69
N ALA A 118 -35.42 17.39 6.95
CA ALA A 118 -34.54 17.62 8.09
C ALA A 118 -33.54 16.48 8.29
N ALA A 119 -33.99 15.22 8.19
CA ALA A 119 -33.16 14.03 8.31
C ALA A 119 -32.14 13.93 7.17
N ALA A 120 -32.55 14.16 5.92
CA ALA A 120 -31.65 14.17 4.77
C ALA A 120 -30.59 15.28 4.89
N SER A 121 -31.00 16.49 5.32
CA SER A 121 -30.08 17.61 5.58
C SER A 121 -29.10 17.32 6.73
N PHE A 122 -29.55 16.61 7.77
CA PHE A 122 -28.71 16.19 8.88
C PHE A 122 -27.64 15.19 8.45
N VAL A 123 -28.00 14.18 7.67
CA VAL A 123 -27.06 13.18 7.12
C VAL A 123 -26.02 13.86 6.22
N ARG A 124 -26.44 14.73 5.31
CA ARG A 124 -25.54 15.44 4.39
C ARG A 124 -24.49 16.32 5.08
N ARG A 125 -24.76 16.79 6.30
CA ARG A 125 -23.83 17.65 7.07
C ARG A 125 -22.78 16.85 7.86
N ARG A 126 -22.82 15.52 7.82
CA ARG A 126 -21.98 14.63 8.64
C ARG A 126 -21.17 13.66 7.80
N PRO A 127 -20.11 14.13 7.13
CA PRO A 127 -19.35 13.31 6.17
C PRO A 127 -18.59 12.13 6.80
N ASN A 128 -18.42 12.12 8.12
CA ASN A 128 -17.55 11.16 8.80
C ASN A 128 -18.29 10.27 9.82
N ASP A 129 -19.56 10.54 10.08
CA ASP A 129 -20.33 9.80 11.07
C ASP A 129 -21.01 8.59 10.43
N ARG A 130 -21.10 7.47 11.16
CA ARG A 130 -21.91 6.33 10.73
C ARG A 130 -23.35 6.58 11.10
N ILE A 131 -24.25 6.49 10.12
CA ILE A 131 -25.66 6.77 10.33
C ILE A 131 -26.49 5.55 9.97
N GLY A 132 -27.36 5.14 10.89
CA GLY A 132 -28.41 4.15 10.68
C GLY A 132 -29.78 4.81 10.67
N LEU A 133 -30.75 4.14 10.05
CA LEU A 133 -32.13 4.59 9.94
C LEU A 133 -33.08 3.50 10.45
N VAL A 134 -33.91 3.86 11.41
CA VAL A 134 -35.02 3.07 11.92
C VAL A 134 -36.30 3.86 11.65
N VAL A 135 -37.33 3.18 11.18
CA VAL A 135 -38.66 3.76 11.03
C VAL A 135 -39.65 3.00 11.89
N PHE A 136 -40.64 3.69 12.43
CA PHE A 136 -41.66 3.06 13.23
C PHE A 136 -43.05 3.64 12.96
N ALA A 137 -44.07 2.79 13.08
CA ALA A 137 -45.46 3.19 13.18
C ALA A 137 -46.16 2.24 14.17
N GLY A 138 -46.85 1.21 13.67
CA GLY A 138 -47.35 0.11 14.51
C GLY A 138 -46.24 -0.82 15.01
N GLU A 139 -45.20 -1.00 14.19
CA GLU A 139 -43.98 -1.76 14.51
C GLU A 139 -42.75 -0.97 14.05
N ALA A 140 -41.58 -1.32 14.59
CA ALA A 140 -40.31 -0.69 14.25
C ALA A 140 -39.46 -1.58 13.35
N PHE A 141 -38.92 -1.00 12.29
CA PHE A 141 -38.05 -1.68 11.31
C PHE A 141 -36.76 -0.90 11.09
N THR A 142 -35.64 -1.62 11.04
CA THR A 142 -34.35 -1.02 10.64
C THR A 142 -34.31 -0.93 9.12
N GLN A 143 -34.43 0.28 8.58
CA GLN A 143 -34.33 0.53 7.14
C GLN A 143 -32.88 0.54 6.65
N ALA A 144 -31.97 1.08 7.46
CA ALA A 144 -30.55 1.05 7.17
C ALA A 144 -29.76 0.75 8.46
N PRO A 145 -28.88 -0.27 8.47
CA PRO A 145 -27.91 -0.43 9.55
C PRO A 145 -26.91 0.73 9.54
N LEU A 146 -26.12 0.86 10.61
CA LEU A 146 -25.05 1.87 10.71
C LEU A 146 -24.08 1.74 9.53
N THR A 147 -23.98 2.80 8.73
CA THR A 147 -23.12 2.84 7.53
C THR A 147 -22.50 4.23 7.33
N LEU A 148 -21.34 4.25 6.65
CA LEU A 148 -20.73 5.48 6.11
C LEU A 148 -21.30 5.85 4.73
N ASP A 149 -22.09 4.97 4.11
CA ASP A 149 -22.74 5.26 2.84
C ASP A 149 -23.96 6.18 3.05
N HIS A 150 -23.68 7.47 3.20
CA HIS A 150 -24.70 8.50 3.36
C HIS A 150 -25.63 8.63 2.16
N ARG A 151 -25.21 8.18 0.97
CA ARG A 151 -26.06 8.22 -0.22
C ARG A 151 -27.22 7.25 -0.05
N VAL A 152 -26.93 6.01 0.34
CA VAL A 152 -27.95 4.99 0.60
C VAL A 152 -28.92 5.47 1.69
N VAL A 153 -28.40 5.99 2.81
CA VAL A 153 -29.25 6.50 3.90
C VAL A 153 -30.13 7.66 3.43
N THR A 154 -29.58 8.60 2.66
CA THR A 154 -30.34 9.76 2.14
C THR A 154 -31.41 9.32 1.14
N THR A 155 -31.11 8.38 0.25
CA THR A 155 -32.10 7.83 -0.70
C THR A 155 -33.23 7.12 0.04
N LEU A 156 -32.91 6.29 1.03
CA LEU A 156 -33.93 5.61 1.84
C LEU A 156 -34.81 6.60 2.60
N ILE A 157 -34.25 7.69 3.13
CA ILE A 157 -35.03 8.79 3.74
C ILE A 157 -35.96 9.43 2.70
N GLU A 158 -35.47 9.67 1.48
CA GLU A 158 -36.24 10.30 0.39
C GLU A 158 -37.33 9.39 -0.21
N GLU A 159 -37.29 8.08 0.04
CA GLU A 159 -38.31 7.11 -0.39
C GLU A 159 -39.42 6.89 0.66
N LEU A 160 -39.27 7.43 1.88
CA LEU A 160 -40.34 7.50 2.88
C LEU A 160 -41.40 8.54 2.51
#